data_AF-A0A536FVM3-F1
#
_entry.id   AF-A0A536FVM3-F1
#
_cell.length_a   1.000
_cell.length_b   1.000
_cell.length_c   1.000
_cell.angle_alpha   90.00
_cell.angle_beta   90.00
_cell.angle_gamma   90.00
#
_symmetry.space_group_name_H-M   'P 1'
#
loop_
_entity.id
_entity.type
_entity.pdbx_description
1 polymer ?
#
loop_
_entity_poly.entity_id
_entity_poly.type
_entity_poly.pdbx_seq_one_letter_code
_entity_poly.pdbx_strand_id
1 'polypeptide(L)'
;MSEERRKVGTVAYREASPAYFAKRALKRHAAFWSLWSLGVAAVISGDFYGWNLGLGVGGFGGLLIATVVIAIMYYGLVFSIAEMSPALPHTGGAYSFARSAFGPWGGFITGLAENMEYVITPAVVVGAMGFLMQAIVQALFNVQGDPWWNTPYVWFIVSYIVFVGINIRGIVATMRFTVA
;
A
#
# COMPACT_ATOMS: atom_id res chain seq x y z
N MET A 1 -13.94 22.95 26.57
CA MET A 1 -12.72 22.62 27.32
C MET A 1 -11.53 22.99 26.46
N SER A 2 -10.60 23.79 26.99
CA SER A 2 -9.41 24.29 26.31
C SER A 2 -8.57 23.12 25.78
N GLU A 3 -8.30 23.11 24.48
CA GLU A 3 -7.39 22.13 23.89
C GLU A 3 -5.96 22.55 24.19
N GLU A 4 -5.32 21.84 25.11
CA GLU A 4 -3.92 22.07 25.45
C GLU A 4 -3.02 21.80 24.24
N ARG A 5 -2.34 22.85 23.78
CA ARG A 5 -1.35 22.73 22.71
C ARG A 5 0.02 22.46 23.31
N ARG A 6 0.46 21.20 23.26
CA ARG A 6 1.84 20.84 23.61
C ARG A 6 2.78 21.22 22.47
N LYS A 7 3.81 22.02 22.71
CA LYS A 7 4.81 22.39 21.69
C LYS A 7 6.07 21.54 21.85
N VAL A 8 6.51 20.87 20.79
CA VAL A 8 7.79 20.15 20.74
C VAL A 8 8.59 20.65 19.55
N GLY A 9 9.68 21.37 19.81
CA GLY A 9 10.47 22.03 18.79
C GLY A 9 9.65 23.04 17.97
N THR A 10 9.65 22.88 16.65
CA THR A 10 8.91 23.70 15.68
C THR A 10 7.43 23.30 15.50
N VAL A 11 6.96 22.23 16.15
CA VAL A 11 5.61 21.68 15.94
C VAL A 11 4.74 21.87 17.19
N ALA A 12 3.50 22.32 16.99
CA ALA A 12 2.46 22.35 18.00
C ALA A 12 1.52 21.16 17.83
N TYR A 13 1.23 20.47 18.93
CA TYR A 13 0.37 19.30 19.00
C TYR A 13 -0.99 19.68 19.58
N ARG A 14 -2.02 18.95 19.19
CA ARG A 14 -3.35 19.03 19.78
C ARG A 14 -3.64 17.67 20.38
N GLU A 15 -3.77 17.61 21.71
CA GLU A 15 -4.12 16.36 22.37
C GLU A 15 -5.59 16.06 22.16
N ALA A 16 -5.87 14.90 21.55
CA ALA A 16 -7.24 14.44 21.35
C ALA A 16 -7.76 13.81 22.64
N SER A 17 -8.96 14.22 23.08
CA SER A 17 -9.59 13.67 24.29
C SER A 17 -9.79 12.14 24.20
N PRO A 18 -9.81 11.39 25.31
CA PRO A 18 -10.08 9.95 25.30
C PRO A 18 -11.41 9.58 24.60
N ALA A 19 -12.43 10.44 24.71
CA ALA A 19 -13.71 10.27 24.04
C ALA A 19 -13.60 10.28 22.50
N TYR A 20 -12.58 10.95 21.94
CA TYR A 20 -12.29 10.95 20.49
C TYR A 20 -11.92 9.54 19.99
N PHE A 21 -11.09 8.82 20.76
CA PHE A 21 -10.65 7.47 20.43
C PHE A 21 -11.74 6.44 20.69
N ALA A 22 -12.49 6.58 21.78
CA ALA A 22 -13.61 5.68 22.11
C ALA A 22 -14.65 5.60 20.98
N LYS A 23 -14.99 6.74 20.35
CA LYS A 23 -15.92 6.79 19.21
C LYS A 23 -15.40 6.14 17.92
N ARG A 24 -14.08 5.90 17.82
CA ARG A 24 -13.40 5.39 16.61
C ARG A 24 -12.75 4.02 16.83
N ALA A 25 -13.04 3.37 17.96
CA ALA A 25 -12.54 2.03 18.23
C ALA A 25 -13.16 1.04 17.23
N LEU A 26 -12.30 0.34 16.49
CA LEU A 26 -12.71 -0.73 15.58
C LEU A 26 -12.78 -2.06 16.33
N LYS A 27 -13.68 -2.95 15.88
CA LYS A 27 -13.70 -4.33 16.37
C LYS A 27 -12.42 -5.04 15.90
N ARG A 28 -11.75 -5.74 16.81
CA ARG A 28 -10.62 -6.61 16.46
C ARG A 28 -11.11 -7.76 15.60
N HIS A 29 -10.48 -7.97 14.43
CA HIS A 29 -10.92 -8.96 13.46
C HIS A 29 -9.77 -9.72 12.79
N ALA A 30 -8.66 -9.04 12.46
CA ALA A 30 -7.50 -9.69 11.86
C ALA A 30 -6.67 -10.43 12.92
N ALA A 31 -6.62 -11.76 12.82
CA ALA A 31 -5.75 -12.61 13.61
C ALA A 31 -4.42 -12.87 12.87
N PHE A 32 -3.50 -13.60 13.50
CA PHE A 32 -2.17 -13.90 12.95
C PHE A 32 -2.21 -14.41 11.51
N TRP A 33 -3.01 -15.45 11.22
CA TRP A 33 -3.11 -16.04 9.88
C TRP A 33 -3.71 -15.08 8.84
N SER A 34 -4.67 -14.27 9.26
CA SER A 34 -5.27 -13.24 8.40
C SER A 34 -4.26 -12.15 8.04
N LEU A 35 -3.46 -11.69 9.00
CA LEU A 35 -2.41 -10.69 8.76
C LEU A 35 -1.28 -11.23 7.87
N TRP A 36 -0.87 -12.48 8.11
CA TRP A 36 0.14 -13.14 7.29
C TRP A 36 -0.32 -13.31 5.84
N SER A 37 -1.54 -13.84 5.63
CA SER A 37 -2.10 -14.03 4.28
C SER A 37 -2.30 -12.72 3.55
N LEU A 38 -2.77 -11.66 4.22
CA LEU A 38 -2.86 -10.31 3.66
C LEU A 38 -1.50 -9.81 3.17
N GLY A 39 -0.44 -9.98 3.97
CA GLY A 39 0.91 -9.57 3.60
C GLY A 39 1.46 -10.36 2.41
N VAL A 40 1.35 -11.69 2.44
CA VAL A 40 1.84 -12.56 1.37
C VAL A 40 1.10 -12.32 0.05
N ALA A 41 -0.23 -12.18 0.10
CA ALA A 41 -1.04 -11.90 -1.09
C ALA A 41 -0.66 -10.56 -1.75
N ALA A 42 -0.39 -9.53 -0.94
CA ALA A 42 0.05 -8.24 -1.44
C ALA A 42 1.37 -8.34 -2.21
N VAL A 43 2.35 -9.09 -1.68
CA VAL A 43 3.68 -9.24 -2.32
C VAL A 43 3.61 -10.05 -3.62
N ILE A 44 2.99 -11.23 -3.59
CA ILE A 44 2.93 -12.13 -4.75
C ILE A 44 2.22 -11.47 -5.94
N SER A 45 1.21 -10.63 -5.68
CA SER A 45 0.51 -9.92 -6.75
C SER A 45 1.43 -9.01 -7.58
N GLY A 46 2.46 -8.43 -6.94
CA GLY A 46 3.42 -7.53 -7.57
C GLY A 46 4.39 -8.23 -8.55
N ASP A 47 4.70 -9.49 -8.28
CA ASP A 47 5.69 -10.25 -9.05
C ASP A 47 5.25 -10.50 -10.49
N PHE A 48 3.94 -10.55 -10.75
CA PHE A 48 3.40 -10.88 -12.07
C PHE A 48 3.62 -9.80 -13.14
N TYR A 49 3.98 -8.56 -12.78
CA TYR A 49 4.15 -7.48 -13.75
C TYR A 49 5.53 -6.78 -13.72
N GLY A 50 6.29 -6.87 -12.63
CA GLY A 50 7.55 -6.12 -12.50
C GLY A 50 8.80 -6.76 -13.13
N TRP A 51 8.90 -8.10 -13.08
CA TRP A 51 10.17 -8.80 -13.34
C TRP A 51 10.57 -8.79 -14.82
N ASN A 52 9.59 -8.85 -15.73
CA ASN A 52 9.84 -8.83 -17.18
C ASN A 52 10.51 -7.52 -17.62
N LEU A 53 10.13 -6.39 -17.02
CA LEU A 53 10.77 -5.10 -17.28
C LEU A 53 12.20 -5.06 -16.74
N GLY A 54 12.42 -5.58 -15.53
CA GLY A 54 13.74 -5.69 -14.92
C GLY A 54 14.69 -6.56 -15.73
N LEU A 55 14.22 -7.71 -16.21
CA LEU A 55 14.97 -8.60 -17.12
C LEU A 55 15.28 -7.92 -18.45
N GLY A 56 14.32 -7.18 -19.03
CA GLY A 56 14.50 -6.49 -20.30
C GLY A 56 15.58 -5.40 -20.26
N VAL A 57 15.74 -4.72 -19.12
CA VAL A 57 16.72 -3.63 -18.97
C VAL A 57 18.07 -4.15 -18.46
N GLY A 58 18.07 -4.96 -17.40
CA GLY A 58 19.29 -5.39 -16.71
C GLY A 58 19.81 -6.77 -17.13
N GLY A 59 19.06 -7.51 -17.95
CA GLY A 59 19.31 -8.92 -18.19
C GLY A 59 19.19 -9.76 -16.91
N PHE A 60 19.51 -11.05 -17.02
CA PHE A 60 19.48 -11.95 -15.86
C PHE A 60 20.48 -11.54 -14.77
N GLY A 61 21.73 -11.24 -15.16
CA GLY A 61 22.79 -10.90 -14.20
C GLY A 61 22.54 -9.58 -13.48
N GLY A 62 22.08 -8.55 -14.18
CA GLY A 62 21.74 -7.26 -13.57
C GLY A 62 20.54 -7.37 -12.64
N LEU A 63 19.50 -8.12 -13.03
CA LEU A 63 18.36 -8.36 -12.16
C LEU A 63 18.75 -9.14 -10.90
N LEU A 64 19.59 -10.18 -11.03
CA LEU A 64 20.07 -10.96 -9.89
C LEU A 64 20.80 -10.08 -8.85
N ILE A 65 21.71 -9.21 -9.32
CA ILE A 65 22.44 -8.28 -8.44
C ILE A 65 21.44 -7.32 -7.76
N ALA A 66 20.51 -6.74 -8.52
CA ALA A 66 19.50 -5.84 -7.98
C ALA A 66 18.63 -6.54 -6.91
N THR A 67 18.21 -7.78 -7.17
CA THR A 67 17.43 -8.59 -6.23
C THR A 67 18.18 -8.82 -4.92
N VAL A 68 19.48 -9.16 -4.97
CA VAL A 68 20.29 -9.38 -3.77
C VAL A 68 20.40 -8.10 -2.93
N VAL A 69 20.66 -6.96 -3.57
CA VAL A 69 20.77 -5.66 -2.89
C VAL A 69 19.45 -5.29 -2.21
N ILE A 70 18.34 -5.39 -2.93
CA ILE A 70 17.01 -5.09 -2.38
C ILE A 70 16.65 -6.07 -1.27
N ALA A 71 16.99 -7.36 -1.39
CA ALA A 71 16.73 -8.34 -0.34
C ALA A 71 17.44 -7.97 0.98
N ILE A 72 18.71 -7.56 0.93
CA ILE A 72 19.46 -7.13 2.12
C ILE A 72 18.80 -5.91 2.76
N MET A 73 18.45 -4.90 1.95
CA MET A 73 17.74 -3.71 2.43
C MET A 73 16.39 -4.07 3.08
N TYR A 74 15.65 -4.99 2.47
CA TYR A 74 14.35 -5.44 2.94
C TYR A 74 14.45 -6.20 4.27
N TYR A 75 15.46 -7.05 4.46
CA TYR A 75 15.72 -7.68 5.75
C TYR A 75 15.93 -6.65 6.87
N GLY A 76 16.75 -5.63 6.63
CA GLY A 76 16.98 -4.55 7.59
C GLY A 76 15.68 -3.81 7.95
N LEU A 77 14.84 -3.54 6.95
CA LEU A 77 13.53 -2.92 7.15
C LEU A 77 12.59 -3.81 7.99
N VAL A 78 12.48 -5.09 7.63
CA VAL A 78 11.58 -6.05 8.31
C VAL A 78 11.97 -6.22 9.77
N PHE A 79 13.25 -6.40 10.08
CA PHE A 79 13.71 -6.51 11.47
C PHE A 79 13.47 -5.22 12.26
N SER A 80 13.72 -4.07 11.66
CA SER A 80 13.44 -2.77 12.30
C SER A 80 11.95 -2.64 12.64
N ILE A 81 11.06 -2.98 11.70
CA ILE A 81 9.60 -2.97 11.93
C ILE A 81 9.21 -4.01 12.99
N ALA A 82 9.82 -5.19 12.98
CA ALA A 82 9.53 -6.25 13.93
C ALA A 82 9.87 -5.87 15.37
N GLU A 83 10.93 -5.09 15.61
CA GLU A 83 11.28 -4.58 16.94
C GLU A 83 10.39 -3.39 17.36
N MET A 84 10.06 -2.51 16.43
CA MET A 84 9.27 -1.31 16.73
C MET A 84 7.77 -1.60 16.92
N SER A 85 7.21 -2.59 16.21
CA SER A 85 5.79 -2.95 16.29
C SER A 85 5.31 -3.35 17.69
N PRO A 86 6.02 -4.20 18.47
CA PRO A 86 5.67 -4.49 19.85
C PRO A 86 6.02 -3.35 20.82
N ALA A 87 7.08 -2.58 20.54
CA ALA A 87 7.50 -1.46 21.39
C ALA A 87 6.51 -0.28 21.33
N LEU A 88 5.86 -0.09 20.18
CA LEU A 88 4.91 1.00 19.92
C LEU A 88 3.58 0.42 19.40
N PRO A 89 2.75 -0.21 20.28
CA PRO A 89 1.57 -0.98 19.89
C PRO A 89 0.36 -0.06 19.61
N HIS A 90 0.56 0.97 18.80
CA HIS A 90 -0.47 1.88 18.32
C HIS A 90 -0.55 1.84 16.79
N THR A 91 -1.72 2.13 16.25
CA THR A 91 -1.92 2.26 14.80
C THR A 91 -1.23 3.53 14.29
N GLY A 92 -0.21 3.38 13.44
CA GLY A 92 0.54 4.53 12.92
C GLY A 92 1.57 4.25 11.82
N GLY A 93 1.84 2.98 11.50
CA GLY A 93 2.70 2.60 10.36
C GLY A 93 4.14 3.12 10.44
N ALA A 94 4.82 3.19 9.28
CA ALA A 94 6.20 3.63 9.22
C ALA A 94 6.36 5.10 9.62
N TYR A 95 5.39 5.96 9.27
CA TYR A 95 5.30 7.34 9.76
C TYR A 95 5.50 7.42 11.28
N SER A 96 4.75 6.64 12.05
CA SER A 96 4.77 6.74 13.50
C SER A 96 6.06 6.19 14.10
N PHE A 97 6.63 5.15 13.50
CA PHE A 97 7.93 4.62 13.90
C PHE A 97 9.04 5.63 13.65
N ALA A 98 9.09 6.22 12.45
CA ALA A 98 10.05 7.26 12.11
C ALA A 98 9.87 8.51 12.97
N ARG A 99 8.62 8.86 13.32
CA ARG A 99 8.34 9.98 14.22
C ARG A 99 8.89 9.74 15.62
N SER A 100 8.79 8.51 16.14
CA SER A 100 9.30 8.16 17.46
C SER A 100 10.83 8.04 17.48
N ALA A 101 11.45 7.51 16.42
CA ALA A 101 12.90 7.30 16.34
C ALA A 101 13.69 8.57 15.96
N PHE A 102 13.20 9.34 14.98
CA PHE A 102 13.91 10.49 14.38
C PHE A 102 13.22 11.84 14.65
N GLY A 103 12.13 11.83 15.44
CA GLY A 103 11.37 13.02 15.81
C GLY A 103 10.51 13.61 14.68
N PRO A 104 9.92 14.80 14.90
CA PRO A 104 10.03 15.85 13.91
C PRO A 104 9.85 15.54 12.42
N TRP A 105 10.93 15.91 11.77
CA TRP A 105 11.16 15.86 10.36
C TRP A 105 11.28 14.43 9.83
N GLY A 106 11.80 13.49 10.63
CA GLY A 106 11.83 12.07 10.24
C GLY A 106 10.43 11.52 10.00
N GLY A 107 9.51 11.75 10.95
CA GLY A 107 8.10 11.42 10.74
C GLY A 107 7.49 12.14 9.52
N PHE A 108 7.75 13.44 9.34
CA PHE A 108 7.20 14.19 8.20
C PHE A 108 7.66 13.64 6.84
N ILE A 109 8.96 13.40 6.66
CA ILE A 109 9.52 12.89 5.41
C ILE A 109 8.99 11.48 5.12
N THR A 110 8.99 10.60 6.11
CA THR A 110 8.42 9.25 5.95
C THR A 110 6.93 9.30 5.63
N GLY A 111 6.16 10.17 6.29
CA GLY A 111 4.74 10.34 5.99
C GLY A 111 4.46 10.89 4.59
N LEU A 112 5.31 11.80 4.09
CA LEU A 112 5.21 12.28 2.71
C LEU A 112 5.52 11.17 1.71
N ALA A 113 6.57 10.39 1.97
CA ALA A 113 6.93 9.24 1.13
C ALA A 113 5.82 8.17 1.12
N GLU A 114 5.29 7.80 2.28
CA GLU A 114 4.15 6.88 2.38
C GLU A 114 2.92 7.43 1.64
N ASN A 115 2.63 8.74 1.73
CA ASN A 115 1.52 9.32 1.00
C ASN A 115 1.68 9.19 -0.52
N MET A 116 2.87 9.47 -1.04
CA MET A 116 3.17 9.28 -2.46
C MET A 116 3.04 7.81 -2.87
N GLU A 117 3.57 6.89 -2.06
CA GLU A 117 3.44 5.45 -2.27
C GLU A 117 1.98 5.02 -2.35
N TYR A 118 1.15 5.40 -1.38
CA TYR A 118 -0.27 5.02 -1.35
C TYR A 118 -1.09 5.63 -2.50
N VAL A 119 -0.64 6.71 -3.12
CA VAL A 119 -1.30 7.31 -4.31
C VAL A 119 -0.83 6.65 -5.60
N ILE A 120 0.48 6.43 -5.73
CA ILE A 120 1.09 5.90 -6.96
C ILE A 120 0.82 4.40 -7.10
N THR A 121 0.88 3.63 -6.02
CA THR A 121 0.72 2.17 -6.05
C THR A 121 -0.61 1.74 -6.68
N PRO A 122 -1.78 2.28 -6.28
CA PRO A 122 -3.05 1.96 -6.95
C PRO A 122 -3.04 2.34 -8.44
N ALA A 123 -2.42 3.47 -8.81
CA ALA A 123 -2.34 3.88 -10.21
C ALA A 123 -1.49 2.90 -11.04
N VAL A 124 -0.37 2.43 -10.52
CA VAL A 124 0.48 1.42 -11.19
C VAL A 124 -0.27 0.09 -11.34
N VAL A 125 -0.92 -0.39 -10.28
CA VAL A 125 -1.68 -1.65 -10.29
C VAL A 125 -2.84 -1.58 -11.29
N VAL A 126 -3.61 -0.49 -11.28
CA VAL A 126 -4.72 -0.30 -12.22
C VAL A 126 -4.21 -0.13 -13.66
N GLY A 127 -3.03 0.48 -13.84
CA GLY A 127 -2.30 0.52 -15.12
C GLY A 127 -2.03 -0.88 -15.67
N ALA A 128 -1.43 -1.74 -14.86
CA ALA A 128 -1.18 -3.13 -15.21
C ALA A 128 -2.47 -3.91 -15.52
N MET A 129 -3.52 -3.71 -14.71
CA MET A 129 -4.86 -4.28 -14.98
C MET A 129 -5.42 -3.84 -16.33
N GLY A 130 -5.17 -2.59 -16.75
CA GLY A 130 -5.62 -2.09 -18.05
C GLY A 130 -5.07 -2.90 -19.22
N PHE A 131 -3.77 -3.19 -19.22
CA PHE A 131 -3.12 -4.02 -20.24
C PHE A 131 -3.62 -5.47 -20.20
N LEU A 132 -3.74 -6.04 -19.00
CA LEU A 132 -4.25 -7.41 -18.82
C LEU A 132 -5.69 -7.55 -19.32
N MET A 133 -6.57 -6.61 -18.97
CA MET A 133 -7.96 -6.63 -19.38
C MET A 133 -8.14 -6.53 -20.90
N GLN A 134 -7.36 -5.67 -21.57
CA GLN A 134 -7.37 -5.60 -23.04
C GLN A 134 -7.03 -6.96 -23.65
N ALA A 135 -5.92 -7.57 -23.20
CA ALA A 135 -5.46 -8.86 -23.71
C ALA A 135 -6.48 -9.98 -23.46
N ILE A 136 -7.07 -10.02 -22.25
CA ILE A 136 -8.12 -10.98 -21.88
C ILE A 136 -9.34 -10.82 -22.78
N VAL A 137 -9.81 -9.60 -23.01
CA VAL A 137 -10.99 -9.36 -23.85
C VAL A 137 -10.73 -9.70 -25.31
N GLN A 138 -9.55 -9.38 -25.84
CA GLN A 138 -9.16 -9.79 -27.19
C GLN A 138 -9.18 -11.31 -27.33
N ALA A 139 -8.58 -12.03 -26.37
CA ALA A 139 -8.50 -13.49 -26.39
C ALA A 139 -9.86 -14.18 -26.20
N LEU A 140 -10.69 -13.71 -25.26
CA LEU A 140 -11.97 -14.36 -24.93
C LEU A 140 -13.06 -14.11 -25.98
N PHE A 141 -13.10 -12.91 -26.56
CA PHE A 141 -14.17 -12.50 -27.48
C PHE A 141 -13.72 -12.47 -28.95
N ASN A 142 -12.50 -12.94 -29.26
CA ASN A 142 -11.92 -12.90 -30.60
C ASN A 142 -12.01 -11.51 -31.26
N VAL A 143 -11.81 -10.46 -30.46
CA VAL A 143 -11.88 -9.08 -30.94
C VAL A 143 -10.69 -8.84 -31.85
N GLN A 144 -10.96 -8.61 -33.14
CA GLN A 144 -9.91 -8.31 -34.12
C GLN A 144 -9.61 -6.80 -34.15
N GLY A 145 -8.33 -6.46 -34.20
CA GLY A 145 -7.84 -5.09 -34.17
C GLY A 145 -7.93 -4.42 -32.80
N ASP A 146 -7.77 -3.11 -32.78
CA ASP A 146 -7.79 -2.28 -31.57
C ASP A 146 -9.01 -1.34 -31.59
N PRO A 147 -10.22 -1.84 -31.30
CA PRO A 147 -11.39 -0.98 -31.24
C PRO A 147 -11.26 0.02 -30.09
N TRP A 148 -11.79 1.23 -30.30
CA TRP A 148 -11.65 2.35 -29.38
C TRP A 148 -12.11 2.06 -27.94
N TRP A 149 -13.07 1.14 -27.77
CA TRP A 149 -13.59 0.75 -26.45
C TRP A 149 -12.72 -0.29 -25.74
N ASN A 150 -11.85 -1.02 -26.44
CA ASN A 150 -10.97 -2.04 -25.86
C ASN A 150 -9.51 -1.56 -25.87
N THR A 151 -9.23 -0.51 -25.10
CA THR A 151 -7.88 0.05 -24.96
C THR A 151 -7.42 -0.01 -23.50
N PRO A 152 -6.10 -0.02 -23.21
CA PRO A 152 -5.60 -0.01 -21.84
C PRO A 152 -6.14 1.17 -21.04
N TYR A 153 -6.31 2.33 -21.68
CA TYR A 153 -6.81 3.56 -21.05
C TYR A 153 -8.27 3.43 -20.61
N VAL A 154 -9.13 2.82 -21.43
CA VAL A 154 -10.53 2.57 -21.06
C VAL A 154 -10.59 1.63 -19.85
N TRP A 155 -9.85 0.53 -19.88
CA TRP A 155 -9.81 -0.42 -18.77
C TRP A 155 -9.17 0.15 -17.52
N PHE A 156 -8.17 1.03 -17.65
CA PHE A 156 -7.60 1.80 -16.55
C PHE A 156 -8.68 2.63 -15.86
N ILE A 157 -9.41 3.46 -16.60
CA ILE A 157 -10.45 4.34 -16.06
C ILE A 157 -11.55 3.51 -15.39
N VAL A 158 -12.05 2.48 -16.07
CA VAL A 158 -13.11 1.60 -15.54
C VAL A 158 -12.65 0.92 -14.25
N SER A 159 -11.46 0.33 -14.25
CA SER A 159 -10.91 -0.36 -13.06
C SER A 159 -10.65 0.60 -11.91
N TYR A 160 -10.20 1.83 -12.19
CA TYR A 160 -9.96 2.85 -11.17
C TYR A 160 -11.28 3.32 -10.54
N ILE A 161 -12.33 3.56 -11.35
CA ILE A 161 -13.66 3.91 -10.86
C ILE A 161 -14.22 2.80 -9.98
N VAL A 162 -14.09 1.54 -10.41
CA VAL A 162 -14.54 0.39 -9.61
C VAL A 162 -13.76 0.30 -8.30
N PHE A 163 -12.44 0.43 -8.35
CA PHE A 163 -11.58 0.40 -7.16
C PHE A 163 -11.96 1.50 -6.17
N VAL A 164 -12.06 2.75 -6.61
CA VAL A 164 -12.47 3.88 -5.75
C VAL A 164 -13.89 3.68 -5.23
N GLY A 165 -14.81 3.23 -6.08
CA GLY A 165 -16.21 2.94 -5.69
C GLY A 165 -16.32 1.89 -4.59
N ILE A 166 -15.50 0.83 -4.63
CA ILE A 166 -15.43 -0.18 -3.57
C ILE A 166 -14.87 0.45 -2.28
N ASN A 167 -13.79 1.23 -2.38
CA ASN A 167 -13.17 1.86 -1.22
C ASN A 167 -14.10 2.87 -0.51
N ILE A 168 -14.94 3.59 -1.26
CA ILE A 168 -15.93 4.52 -0.69
C ILE A 168 -17.02 3.77 0.11
N ARG A 169 -17.41 2.55 -0.29
CA ARG A 169 -18.43 1.75 0.42
C ARG A 169 -17.96 1.24 1.80
N GLY A 170 -16.68 1.39 2.10
CA GLY A 170 -16.11 1.16 3.42
C GLY A 170 -15.45 -0.20 3.59
N ILE A 171 -14.46 -0.22 4.49
CA ILE A 171 -13.51 -1.32 4.68
C ILE A 171 -14.13 -2.64 5.16
N VAL A 172 -15.35 -2.60 5.70
CA VAL A 172 -16.04 -3.79 6.25
C VAL A 172 -16.32 -4.82 5.15
N ALA A 173 -16.68 -4.39 3.94
CA ALA A 173 -16.93 -5.30 2.83
C ALA A 173 -15.65 -6.03 2.41
N THR A 174 -14.54 -5.28 2.27
CA THR A 174 -13.23 -5.83 1.94
C THR A 174 -12.75 -6.82 3.00
N MET A 175 -12.83 -6.45 4.29
CA MET A 175 -12.39 -7.31 5.38
C MET A 175 -13.20 -8.61 5.46
N ARG A 176 -14.51 -8.57 5.20
CA ARG A 176 -15.34 -9.78 5.12
C ARG A 176 -14.99 -10.70 3.96
N PHE A 177 -14.48 -10.16 2.86
CA PHE A 177 -14.05 -10.97 1.73
C PHE A 177 -12.66 -11.58 1.96
N THR A 178 -11.74 -10.83 2.57
CA THR A 178 -10.33 -11.23 2.66
C THR A 178 -9.99 -12.01 3.94
N VAL A 179 -10.73 -11.79 5.04
CA VAL A 179 -10.38 -12.31 6.38
C VAL A 179 -11.38 -13.36 6.90
N ALA A 180 -12.59 -13.43 6.33
CA ALA A 180 -13.62 -14.41 6.75
C ALA A 180 -13.34 -15.80 6.17
#